data_AF-A0A1Z4JBL1-F1
#
_entry.id   AF-A0A1Z4JBL1-F1
#
_cell.length_a   1.000
_cell.length_b   1.000
_cell.length_c   1.000
_cell.angle_alpha   90.00
_cell.angle_beta   90.00
_cell.angle_gamma   90.00
#
_symmetry.space_group_name_H-M   'P 1'
#
loop_
_entity.id
_entity.type
_entity.pdbx_description
1 polymer ?
#
loop_
_entity_poly.entity_id
_entity_poly.type
_entity_poly.pdbx_seq_one_letter_code
_entity_poly.pdbx_strand_id
1 'polypeptide(L)'
;MNPGYVLNVQNAWANQDDATRDGAYACALAAVELSRDLVALRRAETRTGADYYIAPIGTALDDLENCFRLEVSGTDLSSAEVRRRLQEEVAQARRGSSNLPAIAAVVGFRANLIMISSVR
;
A
#
# COMPACT_ATOMS: atom_id res chain seq x y z
N MET A 1 6.29 -0.06 30.50
CA MET A 1 6.30 1.11 29.59
C MET A 1 5.63 2.26 30.32
N ASN A 2 6.24 3.44 30.41
CA ASN A 2 5.70 4.56 31.21
C ASN A 2 4.38 5.05 30.55
N PRO A 3 3.25 5.13 31.28
CA PRO A 3 1.94 5.48 30.72
C PRO A 3 1.93 6.80 29.93
N GLY A 4 2.78 7.76 30.30
CA GLY A 4 2.90 9.04 29.59
C GLY A 4 3.39 8.91 28.15
N TYR A 5 4.18 7.88 27.81
CA TYR A 5 4.62 7.66 26.42
C TYR A 5 3.47 7.20 25.51
N VAL A 6 2.57 6.36 26.03
CA VAL A 6 1.41 5.87 25.26
C VAL A 6 0.47 7.04 24.93
N LEU A 7 0.26 7.95 25.88
CA LEU A 7 -0.54 9.16 25.65
C LEU A 7 0.11 10.09 24.60
N ASN A 8 1.44 10.26 24.66
CA ASN A 8 2.15 11.13 23.72
C ASN A 8 2.10 10.60 22.27
N VAL A 9 2.21 9.28 22.09
CA VAL A 9 2.09 8.65 20.76
C VAL A 9 0.66 8.74 20.22
N GLN A 10 -0.35 8.53 21.07
CA GLN A 10 -1.75 8.66 20.66
C GLN A 10 -2.09 10.09 20.23
N ASN A 11 -1.58 11.10 20.94
CA ASN A 11 -1.80 12.51 20.58
C ASN A 11 -1.04 12.91 19.30
N ALA A 12 0.11 12.30 19.03
CA ALA A 12 0.89 12.57 17.81
C ALA A 12 0.20 12.08 16.53
N TRP A 13 -0.74 11.13 16.63
CA TRP A 13 -1.49 10.53 15.52
C TRP A 13 -3.00 10.65 15.69
N ALA A 14 -3.46 11.75 16.28
CA ALA A 14 -4.89 11.98 16.50
C ALA A 14 -5.72 11.92 15.19
N ASN A 15 -5.11 12.22 14.04
CA ASN A 15 -5.69 11.91 12.74
C ASN A 15 -5.44 10.44 12.37
N GLN A 16 -6.39 9.58 12.76
CA GLN A 16 -6.31 8.14 12.51
C GLN A 16 -6.28 7.80 11.03
N ASP A 17 -6.93 8.59 10.17
CA ASP A 17 -6.95 8.34 8.72
C ASP A 17 -5.56 8.53 8.12
N ASP A 18 -4.88 9.65 8.44
CA ASP A 18 -3.50 9.90 8.00
C ASP A 18 -2.55 8.84 8.57
N ALA A 19 -2.67 8.53 9.87
CA ALA A 19 -1.80 7.55 10.52
C ALA A 19 -1.97 6.14 9.92
N THR A 20 -3.21 5.73 9.63
CA THR A 20 -3.50 4.43 9.01
C THR A 20 -2.98 4.40 7.58
N ARG A 21 -3.22 5.46 6.80
CA ARG A 21 -2.76 5.57 5.41
C ARG A 21 -1.23 5.53 5.31
N ASP A 22 -0.56 6.41 6.05
CA ASP A 22 0.89 6.58 5.95
C ASP A 22 1.63 5.36 6.54
N GLY A 23 1.10 4.77 7.61
CA GLY A 23 1.58 3.49 8.13
C GLY A 23 1.41 2.36 7.12
N ALA A 24 0.28 2.31 6.40
CA ALA A 24 0.04 1.27 5.41
C ALA A 24 0.99 1.40 4.23
N TYR A 25 1.29 2.63 3.80
CA TYR A 25 2.31 2.89 2.79
C TYR A 25 3.67 2.32 3.19
N ALA A 26 4.16 2.64 4.39
CA ALA A 26 5.45 2.13 4.86
C ALA A 26 5.50 0.60 4.87
N CYS A 27 4.48 -0.04 5.43
CA CYS A 27 4.39 -1.51 5.48
C CYS A 27 4.28 -2.15 4.09
N ALA A 28 3.46 -1.58 3.20
CA ALA A 28 3.26 -2.13 1.86
C ALA A 28 4.52 -2.02 1.01
N LEU A 29 5.22 -0.89 1.07
CA LEU A 29 6.50 -0.69 0.37
C LEU A 29 7.55 -1.71 0.82
N ALA A 30 7.73 -1.85 2.13
CA ALA A 30 8.64 -2.86 2.68
C ALA A 30 8.23 -4.29 2.26
N ALA A 31 6.94 -4.58 2.24
CA ALA A 31 6.45 -5.90 1.87
C ALA A 31 6.66 -6.22 0.38
N VAL A 32 6.46 -5.28 -0.54
CA VAL A 32 6.73 -5.50 -1.97
C VAL A 32 8.24 -5.61 -2.26
N GLU A 33 9.06 -4.87 -1.54
CA GLU A 33 10.52 -4.97 -1.64
C GLU A 33 10.98 -6.36 -1.20
N LEU A 34 10.59 -6.80 0.00
CA LEU A 34 11.04 -8.06 0.58
C LEU A 34 10.44 -9.31 -0.10
N SER A 35 9.25 -9.23 -0.69
CA SER A 35 8.55 -10.40 -1.24
C SER A 35 8.54 -10.47 -2.76
N ARG A 36 8.88 -9.39 -3.46
CA ARG A 36 8.80 -9.31 -4.93
C ARG A 36 9.99 -8.62 -5.59
N ASP A 37 10.99 -8.19 -4.82
CA ASP A 37 12.15 -7.43 -5.31
C ASP A 37 11.75 -6.15 -6.06
N LEU A 38 10.66 -5.50 -5.64
CA LEU A 38 10.15 -4.26 -6.22
C LEU A 38 10.32 -3.08 -5.25
N VAL A 39 10.86 -1.96 -5.73
CA VAL A 39 11.07 -0.73 -4.96
C VAL A 39 10.24 0.42 -5.51
N ALA A 40 9.87 1.37 -4.66
CA ALA A 40 9.20 2.60 -5.08
C ALA A 40 10.15 3.51 -5.88
N LEU A 41 9.71 3.92 -7.06
CA LEU A 41 10.37 4.94 -7.87
C LEU A 41 9.87 6.34 -7.51
N ARG A 42 8.54 6.51 -7.44
CA ARG A 42 7.89 7.77 -7.03
C ARG A 42 6.44 7.55 -6.61
N ARG A 43 5.86 8.54 -5.91
CA ARG A 43 4.41 8.64 -5.70
C ARG A 43 3.71 8.83 -7.05
N ALA A 44 2.57 8.17 -7.20
CA ALA A 44 1.72 8.38 -8.35
C ALA A 44 0.99 9.73 -8.25
N GLU A 45 0.65 10.30 -9.39
CA GLU A 45 -0.14 11.52 -9.46
C GLU A 45 -1.57 11.26 -8.94
N THR A 46 -2.24 12.30 -8.44
CA THR A 46 -3.62 12.16 -7.96
C THR A 46 -4.56 11.67 -9.07
N ARG A 47 -5.57 10.85 -8.72
CA ARG A 47 -6.61 10.31 -9.63
C ARG A 47 -6.10 9.29 -10.66
N THR A 48 -4.95 8.69 -10.44
CA THR A 48 -4.42 7.59 -11.27
C THR A 48 -4.93 6.21 -10.85
N GLY A 49 -5.57 6.11 -9.67
CA GLY A 49 -5.92 4.83 -9.05
C GLY A 49 -4.68 4.01 -8.67
N ALA A 50 -3.61 4.73 -8.31
CA ALA A 50 -2.36 4.21 -7.78
C ALA A 50 -1.84 5.17 -6.71
N ASP A 51 -1.08 4.64 -5.79
CA ASP A 51 -0.35 5.37 -4.76
C ASP A 51 1.12 5.57 -5.12
N TYR A 52 1.74 4.54 -5.72
CA TYR A 52 3.14 4.54 -6.13
C TYR A 52 3.31 3.88 -7.50
N TYR A 53 4.36 4.30 -8.20
CA TYR A 53 4.97 3.47 -9.24
C TYR A 53 6.12 2.69 -8.60
N ILE A 54 6.11 1.38 -8.76
CA ILE A 54 7.15 0.47 -8.25
C ILE A 54 7.77 -0.32 -9.40
N ALA A 55 9.04 -0.68 -9.28
CA ALA A 55 9.78 -1.39 -10.32
C ALA A 55 10.87 -2.29 -9.72
N PRO A 56 11.44 -3.23 -10.50
CA PRO A 56 12.57 -4.02 -10.03
C PRO A 56 13.71 -3.16 -9.47
N ILE A 57 14.41 -3.70 -8.47
CA ILE A 57 15.60 -3.04 -7.91
C ILE A 57 16.62 -2.77 -9.03
N GLY A 58 17.09 -1.52 -9.11
CA GLY A 58 18.06 -1.08 -10.12
C GLY A 58 17.43 -0.47 -11.38
N THR A 59 16.10 -0.43 -11.51
CA THR A 59 15.42 0.34 -12.57
C THR A 59 15.73 1.83 -12.44
N ALA A 60 15.97 2.49 -13.57
CA ALA A 60 16.20 3.94 -13.62
C ALA A 60 14.94 4.71 -13.20
N LEU A 61 15.11 5.82 -12.49
CA LEU A 61 13.99 6.59 -11.90
C LEU A 61 13.03 7.19 -12.95
N ASP A 62 13.51 7.39 -14.18
CA ASP A 62 12.78 7.95 -15.31
C ASP A 62 12.13 6.89 -16.22
N ASP A 63 12.46 5.60 -16.06
CA ASP A 63 11.85 4.50 -16.80
C ASP A 63 10.53 4.05 -16.15
N LEU A 64 9.43 4.65 -16.62
CA LEU A 64 8.08 4.23 -16.24
C LEU A 64 7.48 3.16 -17.16
N GLU A 65 8.13 2.79 -18.27
CA GLU A 65 7.55 1.83 -19.21
C GLU A 65 7.45 0.44 -18.59
N ASN A 66 8.37 0.12 -17.68
CA ASN A 66 8.46 -1.17 -16.98
C ASN A 66 7.93 -1.13 -15.55
N CYS A 67 7.21 -0.07 -15.15
CA CYS A 67 6.73 0.06 -13.79
C CYS A 67 5.37 -0.63 -13.56
N PHE A 68 5.12 -0.97 -12.30
CA PHE A 68 3.83 -1.42 -11.81
C PHE A 68 3.19 -0.28 -11.02
N ARG A 69 1.87 -0.14 -11.18
CA ARG A 69 1.08 0.68 -10.26
C ARG A 69 0.89 -0.08 -8.97
N LEU A 70 1.17 0.55 -7.83
CA LEU A 70 0.86 0.02 -6.52
C LEU A 70 -0.26 0.84 -5.90
N GLU A 71 -1.39 0.21 -5.58
CA GLU A 71 -2.47 0.78 -4.78
C GLU A 71 -2.39 0.19 -3.37
N VAL A 72 -2.46 1.04 -2.34
CA VAL A 72 -2.28 0.63 -0.93
C VAL A 72 -3.48 1.07 -0.09
N SER A 73 -4.04 0.10 0.64
CA SER A 73 -5.08 0.37 1.63
C SER A 73 -4.64 -0.09 3.02
N GLY A 74 -5.00 0.69 4.04
CA GLY A 74 -4.82 0.35 5.44
C GLY A 74 -6.15 0.10 6.14
N THR A 75 -6.18 -0.82 7.10
CA THR A 75 -7.35 -1.03 7.95
C THR A 75 -6.95 -1.57 9.31
N ASP A 76 -7.68 -1.18 10.35
CA ASP A 76 -7.55 -1.74 11.71
C ASP A 76 -8.63 -2.80 12.00
N LEU A 77 -9.21 -3.40 10.94
CA LEU A 77 -10.31 -4.35 11.04
C LEU A 77 -9.82 -5.81 11.00
N SER A 78 -10.73 -6.76 10.84
CA SER A 78 -10.42 -8.20 10.88
C SER A 78 -9.72 -8.67 9.60
N SER A 79 -9.12 -9.86 9.63
CA SER A 79 -8.53 -10.49 8.44
C SER A 79 -9.54 -10.74 7.30
N ALA A 80 -10.81 -10.98 7.63
CA ALA A 80 -11.88 -11.09 6.64
C ALA A 80 -12.10 -9.77 5.89
N GLU A 81 -12.03 -8.65 6.61
CA GLU A 81 -12.15 -7.31 6.03
C GLU A 81 -10.92 -6.94 5.17
N VAL A 82 -9.71 -7.30 5.61
CA VAL A 82 -8.49 -7.16 4.80
C VAL A 82 -8.65 -7.89 3.46
N ARG A 83 -9.17 -9.13 3.48
CA ARG A 83 -9.41 -9.93 2.28
C ARG A 83 -10.48 -9.30 1.39
N ARG A 84 -11.58 -8.82 1.96
CA ARG A 84 -12.66 -8.15 1.22
C ARG A 84 -12.13 -6.92 0.48
N ARG A 85 -11.38 -6.05 1.17
CA ARG A 85 -10.75 -4.86 0.58
C ARG A 85 -9.81 -5.23 -0.55
N LEU A 86 -8.94 -6.24 -0.37
CA LEU A 86 -8.04 -6.68 -1.44
C LEU A 86 -8.82 -7.12 -2.68
N GLN A 87 -9.93 -7.86 -2.50
CA GLN A 87 -10.78 -8.27 -3.62
C GLN A 87 -11.41 -7.07 -4.34
N GLU A 88 -11.80 -6.04 -3.61
CA GLU A 88 -12.35 -4.80 -4.15
C GLU A 88 -11.32 -4.00 -4.94
N GLU A 89 -10.11 -3.83 -4.40
CA GLU A 89 -9.02 -3.14 -5.09
C GLU A 89 -8.60 -3.88 -6.36
N VAL A 90 -8.47 -5.21 -6.30
CA VAL A 90 -8.20 -6.03 -7.49
C VAL A 90 -9.31 -5.88 -8.52
N ALA A 91 -10.57 -5.91 -8.11
CA ALA A 91 -11.70 -5.74 -9.01
C ALA A 91 -11.74 -4.34 -9.63
N GLN A 92 -11.41 -3.30 -8.86
CA GLN A 92 -11.30 -1.92 -9.33
C GLN A 92 -10.16 -1.76 -10.34
N ALA A 93 -8.97 -2.27 -10.03
CA ALA A 93 -7.81 -2.21 -10.90
C ALA A 93 -8.07 -2.92 -12.24
N ARG A 94 -8.79 -4.06 -12.24
CA ARG A 94 -9.20 -4.78 -13.48
C ARG A 94 -10.18 -4.00 -14.34
N ARG A 95 -11.04 -3.17 -13.74
CA ARG A 95 -11.99 -2.33 -14.48
C ARG A 95 -11.35 -1.03 -14.98
N GLY A 96 -10.20 -0.63 -14.43
CA GLY A 96 -9.48 0.56 -14.85
C GLY A 96 -8.90 0.41 -16.26
N SER A 97 -8.78 1.53 -16.97
CA SER A 97 -8.29 1.58 -18.36
C SER A 97 -6.78 1.84 -18.48
N SER A 98 -6.01 1.65 -17.40
CA SER A 98 -4.56 1.85 -17.42
C SER A 98 -3.86 0.71 -18.16
N ASN A 99 -2.88 1.06 -18.99
CA ASN A 99 -2.00 0.12 -19.71
C ASN A 99 -0.91 -0.51 -18.81
N LEU A 100 -0.63 0.08 -17.65
CA LEU A 100 0.35 -0.46 -16.71
C LEU A 100 -0.22 -1.57 -15.81
N PRO A 101 0.55 -2.65 -15.56
CA PRO A 101 0.16 -3.69 -14.62
C PRO A 101 0.00 -3.10 -13.21
N ALA A 102 -0.87 -3.68 -12.41
CA ALA A 102 -1.14 -3.18 -11.07
C ALA A 102 -0.91 -4.23 -9.98
N ILE A 103 -0.54 -3.76 -8.81
CA ILE A 103 -0.42 -4.54 -7.58
C ILE A 103 -1.28 -3.84 -6.54
N ALA A 104 -2.13 -4.59 -5.87
CA ALA A 104 -2.91 -4.11 -4.73
C ALA A 104 -2.29 -4.67 -3.45
N ALA A 105 -2.11 -3.83 -2.44
CA ALA A 105 -1.65 -4.21 -1.12
C ALA A 105 -2.63 -3.70 -0.04
N VAL A 106 -3.01 -4.58 0.89
CA VAL A 106 -3.84 -4.21 2.04
C VAL A 106 -3.13 -4.57 3.33
N VAL A 107 -2.95 -3.59 4.21
CA VAL A 107 -2.33 -3.72 5.53
C VAL A 107 -3.41 -3.75 6.60
N GLY A 108 -3.53 -4.87 7.30
CA GLY A 108 -4.41 -5.05 8.45
C GLY A 108 -3.62 -4.94 9.75
N PHE A 109 -3.68 -3.78 10.42
CA PHE A 109 -2.90 -3.53 11.64
C PHE A 109 -3.34 -4.43 12.79
N ARG A 110 -4.62 -4.37 13.22
CA ARG A 110 -5.19 -5.31 14.20
C ARG A 110 -5.04 -6.77 13.81
N ALA A 111 -5.11 -7.08 12.52
CA ALA A 111 -5.02 -8.44 11.99
C ALA A 111 -3.57 -8.97 11.90
N ASN A 112 -2.56 -8.12 12.09
CA ASN A 112 -1.14 -8.43 11.87
C ASN A 112 -0.88 -9.11 10.52
N LEU A 113 -1.49 -8.57 9.45
CA LEU A 113 -1.51 -9.20 8.12
C LEU A 113 -1.26 -8.17 7.03
N ILE A 114 -0.41 -8.51 6.07
CA ILE A 114 -0.28 -7.78 4.80
C ILE A 114 -0.67 -8.75 3.68
N MET A 115 -1.65 -8.37 2.85
CA MET A 115 -2.03 -9.15 1.68
C MET A 115 -1.68 -8.38 0.41
N ILE A 116 -1.04 -9.06 -0.55
CA ILE A 116 -0.60 -8.46 -1.82
C ILE A 116 -1.12 -9.31 -2.97
N SER A 117 -1.69 -8.69 -4.00
CA SER A 117 -2.15 -9.38 -5.21
C SER A 117 -1.67 -8.66 -6.46
N SER A 118 -1.22 -9.43 -7.45
CA SER A 118 -0.98 -8.90 -8.80
C SER A 118 -2.29 -8.87 -9.57
N VAL A 119 -2.54 -7.76 -10.24
CA VAL A 119 -3.65 -7.57 -11.17
C VAL A 119 -3.07 -7.68 -12.57
N ARG A 120 -3.55 -8.68 -13.31
CA ARG A 120 -3.32 -8.85 -14.75
C ARG A 120 -4.55 -8.41 -15.50
#